data_AF-A0A7X3ZFK6-F1
#
_entry.id   AF-A0A7X3ZFK6-F1
#
_cell.length_a   1.000
_cell.length_b   1.000
_cell.length_c   1.000
_cell.angle_alpha   90.00
_cell.angle_beta   90.00
_cell.angle_gamma   90.00
#
_symmetry.space_group_name_H-M   'P 1'
#
loop_
_entity.id
_entity.type
_entity.pdbx_description
1 polymer ?
#
loop_
_entity_poly.entity_id
_entity_poly.type
_entity_poly.pdbx_seq_one_letter_code
_entity_poly.pdbx_strand_id
1 'polypeptide(L)'
;MALSIGIIGLPNVGKSTLFNALTGDGAEVSNYPFCTVAPNVGTVEVPDPRLERLSEVIQPQSTTPTNIRFVDIAGLVRDANQGAGLGNQFLAHIRDVDALVHVVRCFDDAQISHVDGAIDPLRDIETIETELLLAD
;
A
#
# COMPACT_ATOMS: atom_id res chain seq x y z
N MET A 1 17.32 -0.41 -8.22
CA MET A 1 16.37 0.18 -7.25
C MET A 1 15.46 -0.94 -6.79
N ALA A 2 15.13 -1.00 -5.50
CA ALA A 2 14.14 -1.97 -5.01
C ALA A 2 12.77 -1.54 -5.52
N LEU A 3 11.99 -2.50 -6.04
CA LEU A 3 10.62 -2.26 -6.49
C LEU A 3 9.79 -1.74 -5.31
N SER A 4 9.12 -0.60 -5.50
CA SER A 4 8.29 0.06 -4.51
C SER A 4 6.82 -0.05 -4.88
N ILE A 5 6.01 -0.56 -3.97
CA ILE A 5 4.58 -0.81 -4.18
C ILE A 5 3.77 0.01 -3.18
N GLY A 6 2.87 0.85 -3.68
CA GLY A 6 1.92 1.60 -2.87
C GLY A 6 0.65 0.82 -2.61
N ILE A 7 0.25 0.69 -1.34
CA ILE A 7 -1.02 0.10 -0.95
C ILE A 7 -2.05 1.22 -0.88
N ILE A 8 -3.10 1.14 -1.69
CA ILE A 8 -4.19 2.11 -1.78
C ILE A 8 -5.54 1.45 -1.52
N GLY A 9 -6.57 2.27 -1.32
CA GLY A 9 -7.91 1.81 -0.97
C GLY A 9 -8.60 2.80 -0.03
N LEU A 10 -9.93 2.75 0.01
CA LEU A 10 -10.75 3.62 0.85
C LEU A 10 -10.41 3.44 2.36
N PRO A 11 -10.84 4.37 3.23
CA PRO A 11 -10.82 4.16 4.68
C PRO A 11 -11.47 2.83 5.08
N ASN A 12 -10.94 2.18 6.13
CA ASN A 12 -11.49 0.98 6.76
C ASN A 12 -11.61 -0.29 5.89
N VAL A 13 -10.91 -0.36 4.74
CA VAL A 13 -10.88 -1.56 3.89
C VAL A 13 -9.87 -2.64 4.32
N GLY A 14 -9.08 -2.37 5.37
CA GLY A 14 -8.06 -3.29 5.88
C GLY A 14 -6.63 -3.06 5.39
N LYS A 15 -6.32 -1.91 4.79
CA LYS A 15 -4.96 -1.58 4.28
C LYS A 15 -3.85 -1.77 5.33
N SER A 16 -3.96 -1.13 6.48
CA SER A 16 -2.93 -1.21 7.51
C SER A 16 -2.82 -2.61 8.12
N THR A 17 -3.92 -3.38 8.15
CA THR A 17 -3.89 -4.79 8.53
C THR A 17 -3.11 -5.63 7.52
N LEU A 18 -3.36 -5.44 6.21
CA LEU A 18 -2.60 -6.11 5.15
C LEU A 18 -1.13 -5.72 5.19
N PHE A 19 -0.84 -4.43 5.35
CA PHE A 19 0.52 -3.90 5.45
C PHE A 19 1.27 -4.54 6.63
N ASN A 20 0.70 -4.51 7.83
CA ASN A 20 1.31 -5.13 9.01
C ASN A 20 1.50 -6.65 8.85
N ALA A 21 0.57 -7.33 8.17
CA ALA A 21 0.70 -8.75 7.88
C ALA A 21 1.85 -9.05 6.90
N LEU A 22 2.09 -8.17 5.92
CA LEU A 22 3.19 -8.29 4.96
C LEU A 22 4.55 -7.96 5.59
N THR A 23 4.62 -6.91 6.40
CA THR A 23 5.88 -6.38 6.94
C THR A 23 6.23 -6.93 8.32
N GLY A 24 5.30 -7.62 8.97
CA GLY A 24 5.45 -8.21 10.31
C GLY A 24 5.72 -7.17 11.39
N ASP A 25 4.70 -6.43 11.86
CA ASP A 25 4.67 -5.48 13.01
C ASP A 25 5.83 -4.46 13.17
N GLY A 26 6.84 -4.46 12.30
CA GLY A 26 8.11 -3.74 12.42
C GLY A 26 8.36 -2.80 11.23
N ALA A 27 7.30 -2.20 10.69
CA ALA A 27 7.44 -1.20 9.65
C ALA A 27 8.27 -0.01 10.16
N GLU A 28 9.31 0.35 9.40
CA GLU A 28 10.11 1.52 9.70
C GLU A 28 9.38 2.76 9.17
N VAL A 29 9.07 3.69 10.07
CA VAL A 29 8.58 5.01 9.66
C VAL A 29 9.76 5.79 9.07
N SER A 30 9.83 5.85 7.75
CA SER A 30 10.84 6.65 7.06
C SER A 30 10.36 8.11 6.94
N ASN A 31 11.20 9.05 7.35
CA ASN A 31 10.90 10.48 7.24
C ASN A 31 11.13 10.95 5.79
N TYR A 32 10.04 11.15 5.05
CA TYR A 32 10.10 11.83 3.76
C TYR A 32 10.05 13.35 3.95
N PRO A 33 10.93 14.13 3.28
CA PRO A 33 10.87 15.58 3.36
C PRO A 33 9.52 16.09 2.86
N PHE A 34 8.96 17.09 3.54
CA PHE A 34 7.73 17.84 3.18
C PHE A 34 6.36 17.25 3.55
N CYS A 35 6.28 16.17 4.33
CA CYS A 35 4.99 15.58 4.75
C CYS A 35 4.66 15.86 6.21
N THR A 36 3.41 16.22 6.53
CA THR A 36 2.91 16.34 7.91
C THR A 36 2.52 15.00 8.54
N VAL A 37 2.37 13.94 7.73
CA VAL A 37 2.14 12.56 8.15
C VAL A 37 3.03 11.66 7.28
N ALA A 38 3.94 10.91 7.90
CA ALA A 38 4.82 10.00 7.18
C ALA A 38 4.06 8.72 6.77
N PRO A 39 4.18 8.24 5.51
CA PRO A 39 3.63 6.94 5.13
C PRO A 39 4.40 5.82 5.84
N ASN A 40 3.72 4.74 6.20
CA ASN A 40 4.40 3.57 6.74
C ASN A 40 5.14 2.86 5.60
N VAL A 41 6.41 2.53 5.80
CA VAL A 41 7.21 1.83 4.81
C VAL A 41 7.73 0.54 5.42
N GLY A 42 7.65 -0.56 4.67
CA GLY A 42 8.19 -1.83 5.09
C GLY A 42 8.84 -2.57 3.94
N THR A 43 9.81 -3.41 4.26
CA THR A 43 10.54 -4.23 3.28
C THR A 43 10.21 -5.69 3.54
N VAL A 44 9.84 -6.41 2.49
CA VAL A 44 9.42 -7.81 2.55
C VAL A 44 10.30 -8.63 1.62
N GLU A 45 10.85 -9.73 2.16
CA GLU A 45 11.63 -10.68 1.37
C GLU A 45 10.70 -11.43 0.42
N VAL A 46 11.13 -11.60 -0.83
CA VAL A 46 10.34 -12.33 -1.84
C VAL A 46 10.56 -13.82 -1.63
N PRO A 47 9.51 -14.61 -1.35
CA PRO A 47 9.62 -16.06 -1.28
C PRO A 47 10.00 -16.62 -2.65
N ASP A 48 11.17 -17.26 -2.76
CA ASP A 48 11.64 -17.88 -3.99
C ASP A 48 12.15 -19.31 -3.71
N PRO A 49 11.33 -20.34 -3.98
CA PRO A 49 11.73 -21.74 -3.80
C PRO A 49 12.96 -22.15 -4.61
N ARG A 50 13.29 -21.41 -5.68
CA ARG A 50 14.50 -21.67 -6.48
C ARG A 50 15.75 -21.23 -5.73
N LEU A 51 15.67 -20.10 -5.03
CA LEU A 51 16.77 -19.61 -4.19
C LEU A 51 17.01 -20.59 -3.04
N GLU A 52 15.95 -21.04 -2.38
CA GLU A 52 16.02 -22.07 -1.33
C GLU A 52 16.72 -23.33 -1.85
N ARG A 53 16.30 -23.83 -3.01
CA ARG A 53 16.88 -25.03 -3.62
C ARG A 53 18.37 -24.86 -3.97
N LEU A 54 18.77 -23.69 -4.46
CA LEU A 54 20.17 -23.40 -4.74
C LEU A 54 20.99 -23.34 -3.46
N SER A 55 20.46 -22.74 -2.40
CA SER A 55 21.13 -22.66 -1.10
C SER A 55 21.33 -24.03 -0.46
N GLU A 56 20.39 -24.96 -0.63
CA GLU A 56 20.55 -26.35 -0.20
C GLU A 56 21.69 -27.08 -0.94
N VAL A 57 21.84 -26.83 -2.25
CA VAL A 57 22.85 -27.51 -3.08
C VAL A 57 24.24 -26.91 -2.90
N ILE A 58 24.32 -25.58 -2.86
CA ILE A 58 25.59 -24.83 -2.85
C ILE A 58 26.12 -24.66 -1.42
N GLN A 59 25.24 -24.67 -0.42
CA GLN A 59 25.56 -24.41 1.00
C GLN A 59 26.43 -23.15 1.19
N PRO A 60 25.98 -21.97 0.69
CA PRO A 60 26.76 -20.75 0.83
C PRO A 60 26.81 -20.30 2.30
N GLN A 61 27.78 -19.45 2.65
CA GLN A 61 27.87 -18.87 4.00
C GLN A 61 26.66 -18.00 4.37
N SER A 62 25.98 -17.44 3.36
CA SER A 62 24.75 -16.66 3.52
C SER A 62 23.88 -16.76 2.27
N THR A 63 22.57 -16.69 2.46
CA THR A 63 21.56 -16.59 1.40
C THR A 63 20.86 -15.25 1.53
N THR A 64 20.87 -14.44 0.48
CA THR A 64 20.23 -13.12 0.48
C THR A 64 19.05 -13.14 -0.50
N PRO A 65 17.80 -13.08 -0.02
CA PRO A 65 16.64 -12.97 -0.89
C PRO A 65 16.57 -11.58 -1.53
N THR A 66 15.78 -11.48 -2.60
CA THR A 66 15.40 -10.18 -3.15
C THR A 66 14.28 -9.59 -2.30
N ASN A 67 14.19 -8.27 -2.26
CA ASN A 67 13.27 -7.55 -1.40
C ASN A 67 12.33 -6.65 -2.21
N ILE A 68 11.10 -6.51 -1.74
CA ILE A 68 10.11 -5.55 -2.24
C ILE A 68 9.80 -4.55 -1.12
N ARG A 69 9.69 -3.28 -1.47
CA ARG A 69 9.28 -2.22 -0.55
C ARG A 69 7.78 -1.97 -0.69
N PHE A 70 7.06 -2.04 0.41
CA PHE A 70 5.66 -1.66 0.51
C PHE A 70 5.53 -0.29 1.20
N VAL A 71 4.62 0.53 0.71
CA VAL A 71 4.29 1.85 1.24
C VAL A 71 2.78 1.86 1.54
N ASP A 72 2.39 1.99 2.80
CA ASP A 72 0.99 2.21 3.19
C ASP A 72 0.62 3.66 2.89
N ILE A 73 -0.14 3.88 1.82
CA ILE A 73 -0.59 5.20 1.44
C ILE A 73 -1.91 5.46 2.14
N ALA A 74 -1.97 6.57 2.91
CA ALA A 74 -3.14 6.96 3.69
C ALA A 74 -4.43 6.91 2.85
N GLY A 75 -5.54 6.45 3.42
CA GLY A 75 -6.76 6.16 2.64
C GLY A 75 -7.27 7.35 1.82
N LEU A 76 -7.53 7.10 0.53
CA LEU A 76 -8.12 8.08 -0.37
C LEU A 76 -9.56 8.39 0.07
N VAL A 77 -9.85 9.66 0.27
CA VAL A 77 -11.20 10.17 0.50
C VAL A 77 -11.67 10.83 -0.80
N ARG A 78 -12.97 10.82 -1.06
CA ARG A 78 -13.57 11.55 -2.20
C ARG A 78 -13.05 13.00 -2.23
N ASP A 79 -12.87 13.55 -3.43
CA ASP A 79 -12.41 14.92 -3.68
C ASP A 79 -10.93 15.18 -3.37
N ALA A 80 -10.10 14.14 -3.40
CA ALA A 80 -8.65 14.28 -3.25
C ALA A 80 -8.04 15.19 -4.34
N ASN A 81 -8.61 15.17 -5.55
CA ASN A 81 -8.22 16.05 -6.65
C ASN A 81 -8.57 17.56 -6.46
N GLN A 82 -9.47 17.92 -5.54
CA GLN A 82 -9.96 19.31 -5.41
C GLN A 82 -9.02 20.24 -4.62
N GLY A 83 -7.82 19.78 -4.25
CA GLY A 83 -6.73 20.65 -3.84
C GLY A 83 -6.82 21.25 -2.42
N ALA A 84 -7.71 20.76 -1.54
CA ALA A 84 -7.81 21.20 -0.14
C ALA A 84 -6.62 20.75 0.77
N GLY A 85 -5.45 20.49 0.18
CA GLY A 85 -4.18 20.24 0.88
C GLY A 85 -3.85 18.77 1.16
N LEU A 86 -4.84 17.94 1.54
CA LEU A 86 -4.62 16.53 1.91
C LEU A 86 -4.53 15.58 0.71
N GLY A 87 -5.31 15.81 -0.34
CA GLY A 87 -5.32 14.92 -1.52
C GLY A 87 -4.09 15.05 -2.42
N ASN A 88 -3.49 16.24 -2.53
CA ASN A 88 -2.23 16.43 -3.29
C ASN A 88 -1.03 15.72 -2.65
N GLN A 89 -0.96 15.67 -1.32
CA GLN A 89 0.10 14.94 -0.62
C GLN A 89 -0.03 13.43 -0.85
N PHE A 90 -1.27 12.93 -0.90
CA PHE A 90 -1.57 11.54 -1.25
C PHE A 90 -1.14 11.19 -2.68
N LEU A 91 -1.49 12.01 -3.66
CA LEU A 91 -1.11 11.81 -5.07
C LEU A 91 0.41 11.88 -5.27
N ALA A 92 1.12 12.70 -4.49
CA ALA A 92 2.58 12.72 -4.49
C ALA A 92 3.18 11.36 -4.07
N HIS A 93 2.64 10.73 -3.01
CA HIS A 93 3.09 9.40 -2.58
C HIS A 93 2.82 8.29 -3.60
N ILE A 94 1.73 8.39 -4.37
CA ILE A 94 1.46 7.47 -5.47
C ILE A 94 2.49 7.64 -6.59
N ARG A 95 2.91 8.87 -6.89
CA ARG A 95 3.92 9.14 -7.91
C ARG A 95 5.33 8.65 -7.52
N ASP A 96 5.57 8.40 -6.23
CA ASP A 96 6.84 7.92 -5.69
C ASP A 96 6.97 6.37 -5.66
N VAL A 97 5.95 5.64 -6.12
CA VAL A 97 5.95 4.17 -6.20
C VAL A 97 5.90 3.66 -7.63
N ASP A 98 6.41 2.45 -7.85
CA ASP A 98 6.51 1.82 -9.18
C ASP A 98 5.23 1.05 -9.55
N ALA A 99 4.43 0.64 -8.56
CA ALA A 99 3.19 -0.10 -8.74
C ALA A 99 2.19 0.16 -7.61
N LEU A 100 0.91 -0.13 -7.86
CA LEU A 100 -0.17 0.02 -6.90
C LEU A 100 -0.85 -1.32 -6.59
N VAL A 101 -1.13 -1.54 -5.31
CA VAL A 101 -1.99 -2.62 -4.82
C VAL A 101 -3.26 -1.98 -4.27
N HIS A 102 -4.37 -2.22 -4.94
CA HIS A 102 -5.67 -1.68 -4.55
C HIS A 102 -6.42 -2.66 -3.65
N VAL A 103 -6.56 -2.31 -2.37
CA VAL A 103 -7.34 -3.06 -1.39
C VAL A 103 -8.81 -2.66 -1.47
N VAL A 104 -9.66 -3.63 -1.81
CA VAL A 104 -11.10 -3.44 -1.96
C VAL A 104 -11.83 -4.24 -0.88
N ARG A 105 -12.78 -3.59 -0.19
CA ARG A 105 -13.55 -4.24 0.88
C ARG A 105 -14.64 -5.13 0.30
N CYS A 106 -14.52 -6.43 0.51
CA CYS A 106 -15.51 -7.44 0.11
C CYS A 106 -16.12 -8.19 1.32
N PHE A 107 -16.21 -7.53 2.47
CA PHE A 107 -16.74 -8.11 3.70
C PHE A 107 -17.68 -7.13 4.42
N ASP A 108 -18.78 -7.66 4.94
CA ASP A 108 -19.72 -6.95 5.80
C ASP A 108 -19.31 -7.09 7.27
N ASP A 109 -19.27 -5.96 7.99
CA ASP A 109 -19.07 -5.94 9.44
C ASP A 109 -19.85 -4.75 10.03
N ALA A 110 -20.79 -5.05 10.93
CA ALA A 110 -21.66 -4.06 11.57
C ALA A 110 -20.90 -3.08 12.49
N GLN A 111 -19.67 -3.41 12.90
CA GLN A 111 -18.82 -2.55 13.72
C GLN A 111 -17.93 -1.62 12.88
N ILE A 112 -17.84 -1.83 11.57
CA ILE A 112 -16.91 -1.10 10.69
C ILE A 112 -17.70 -0.27 9.68
N SER A 113 -17.70 1.06 9.88
CA SER A 113 -18.36 2.00 8.98
C SER A 113 -17.69 2.05 7.60
N HIS A 114 -18.53 2.15 6.57
CA HIS A 114 -18.11 2.48 5.21
C HIS A 114 -18.28 3.98 4.97
N VAL A 115 -17.37 4.59 4.20
CA VAL A 115 -17.36 6.05 3.92
C VAL A 115 -18.67 6.52 3.31
N ASP A 116 -19.28 5.69 2.47
CA ASP A 116 -20.56 5.96 1.78
C ASP A 116 -21.77 5.33 2.45
N GLY A 117 -21.62 4.80 3.66
CA GLY A 117 -22.69 4.15 4.43
C GLY A 117 -23.10 2.76 3.93
N ALA A 118 -22.85 2.41 2.66
CA ALA A 118 -23.06 1.08 2.10
C ALA A 118 -21.78 0.57 1.42
N ILE A 119 -21.53 -0.73 1.50
CA ILE A 119 -20.41 -1.41 0.85
C ILE A 119 -20.78 -1.73 -0.59
N ASP A 120 -19.97 -1.26 -1.53
CA ASP A 120 -20.14 -1.57 -2.96
C ASP A 120 -18.73 -1.62 -3.60
N PRO A 121 -18.14 -2.83 -3.72
CA PRO A 121 -16.78 -2.99 -4.21
C PRO A 121 -16.54 -2.37 -5.59
N LEU A 122 -17.54 -2.42 -6.49
CA LEU A 122 -17.40 -1.90 -7.85
C LEU A 122 -17.36 -0.38 -7.83
N ARG A 123 -18.31 0.26 -7.13
CA ARG A 123 -18.33 1.71 -6.95
C ARG A 123 -17.06 2.21 -6.26
N ASP A 124 -16.55 1.47 -5.29
CA ASP A 124 -15.34 1.85 -4.54
C ASP A 124 -14.09 1.79 -5.45
N ILE A 125 -14.01 0.79 -6.34
CA ILE A 125 -12.99 0.71 -7.39
C ILE A 125 -13.08 1.92 -8.32
N GLU A 126 -14.27 2.17 -8.87
CA GLU A 126 -14.52 3.28 -9.80
C GLU A 126 -14.19 4.64 -9.17
N THR A 127 -14.48 4.82 -7.87
CA THR A 127 -14.18 6.06 -7.15
C THR A 127 -12.68 6.34 -7.14
N ILE A 128 -11.85 5.35 -6.79
CA ILE A 128 -10.40 5.53 -6.76
C ILE A 128 -9.83 5.68 -8.17
N GLU A 129 -10.28 4.87 -9.13
CA GLU A 129 -9.84 4.97 -10.52
C GLU A 129 -10.14 6.35 -11.12
N THR A 130 -11.34 6.89 -10.86
CA THR A 130 -11.72 8.24 -11.30
C THR A 130 -10.81 9.31 -10.72
N GLU A 131 -10.47 9.22 -9.43
CA GLU A 131 -9.58 10.19 -8.78
C GLU A 131 -8.15 10.12 -9.33
N LEU A 132 -7.65 8.93 -9.65
CA LEU A 132 -6.35 8.76 -10.30
C LEU A 132 -6.36 9.37 -11.72
N LEU A 133 -7.40 9.10 -12.51
CA LEU A 133 -7.55 9.64 -13.87
C LEU A 133 -7.69 11.17 -13.89
N LEU A 134 -8.30 11.77 -12.86
CA LEU A 134 -8.42 13.22 -12.73
C LEU A 134 -7.14 13.90 -12.23
N ALA A 135 -6.22 13.12 -11.64
CA ALA A 135 -4.94 13.59 -11.12
C ALA A 135 -3.77 13.45 -12.11
N ASP A 136 -3.95 12.66 -13.18
CA ASP A 136 -3.05 12.58 -14.34
C ASP A 136 -3.05 13.89 -15.16
#